data_AF-A0A519ZJN1-F1
#
_entry.id   AF-A0A519ZJN1-F1
#
_cell.length_a   1.000
_cell.length_b   1.000
_cell.length_c   1.000
_cell.angle_alpha   90.00
_cell.angle_beta   90.00
_cell.angle_gamma   90.00
#
_symmetry.space_group_name_H-M   'P 1'
#
loop_
_entity.id
_entity.type
_entity.pdbx_description
1 polymer ?
#
loop_
_entity_poly.entity_id
_entity_poly.type
_entity_poly.pdbx_seq_one_letter_code
_entity_poly.pdbx_strand_id
1 'polypeptide(L)'
;PYTTPSGNMHGMPLAAAIAEDNKEHNIHELDEKTANLWEQLKSIGKIPQKVLPEDVVFISLRDYEKEEKALIEKHGMKVITTAEVRRIGAENVSRKVLRYLSDCTDIYVSFDVDSLDSSISKGTGTPVSNGLREREAEDLISKFMQNRKICCFEITEVNPTLDKENLMAEIAFNILQRSVNVLMMN
;
A
#
# COMPACT_ATOMS: atom_id res chain seq x y z
N PRO A 1 -7.74 13.38 -6.90
CA PRO A 1 -7.28 14.70 -7.41
C PRO A 1 -7.94 15.90 -6.70
N TYR A 2 -9.15 15.75 -6.17
CA TYR A 2 -9.87 16.81 -5.45
C TYR A 2 -9.19 17.23 -4.13
N THR A 3 -8.41 16.34 -3.50
CA THR A 3 -7.85 16.57 -2.16
C THR A 3 -6.32 16.56 -2.10
N THR A 4 -5.64 16.29 -3.21
CA THR A 4 -4.16 16.14 -3.21
C THR A 4 -3.47 17.49 -2.99
N PRO A 5 -2.49 17.61 -2.08
CA PRO A 5 -1.74 18.86 -1.93
C PRO A 5 -0.69 19.08 -3.03
N SER A 6 -0.19 18.01 -3.65
CA SER A 6 0.92 18.06 -4.62
C SER A 6 0.49 17.92 -6.08
N GLY A 7 -0.65 17.28 -6.33
CA GLY A 7 -1.05 16.88 -7.69
C GLY A 7 -0.37 15.61 -8.20
N ASN A 8 0.51 14.98 -7.39
CA ASN A 8 1.25 13.79 -7.83
C ASN A 8 0.35 12.54 -7.86
N MET A 9 0.30 11.87 -9.01
CA MET A 9 -0.60 10.73 -9.26
C MET A 9 -0.33 9.49 -8.41
N HIS A 10 0.91 9.28 -7.97
CA HIS A 10 1.31 8.13 -7.16
C HIS A 10 0.65 8.08 -5.77
N GLY A 11 0.19 9.21 -5.23
CA GLY A 11 -0.59 9.27 -3.97
C GLY A 11 -2.10 9.05 -4.16
N MET A 12 -2.56 8.87 -5.40
CA MET A 12 -3.98 8.72 -5.71
C MET A 12 -4.42 7.36 -6.32
N PRO A 13 -3.57 6.31 -6.51
CA PRO A 13 -4.00 5.10 -7.20
C PRO A 13 -5.06 4.34 -6.40
N LEU A 14 -4.97 4.33 -5.07
CA LEU A 14 -5.95 3.64 -4.24
C LEU A 14 -7.31 4.34 -4.25
N ALA A 15 -7.35 5.67 -4.20
CA ALA A 15 -8.57 6.45 -4.38
C ALA A 15 -9.24 6.14 -5.74
N ALA A 16 -8.43 6.03 -6.80
CA ALA A 16 -8.93 5.61 -8.11
C ALA A 16 -9.46 4.17 -8.12
N ALA A 17 -8.78 3.24 -7.43
CA ALA A 17 -9.16 1.84 -7.36
C ALA A 17 -10.47 1.61 -6.59
N ILE A 18 -10.70 2.36 -5.51
CA ILE A 18 -11.95 2.29 -4.73
C ILE A 18 -13.08 3.17 -5.29
N ALA A 19 -12.80 3.90 -6.38
CA ALA A 19 -13.69 4.86 -7.02
C ALA A 19 -14.17 6.03 -6.13
N GLU A 20 -13.31 6.51 -5.23
CA GLU A 20 -13.62 7.58 -4.28
C GLU A 20 -12.97 8.91 -4.68
N ASP A 21 -13.76 9.98 -4.64
CA ASP A 21 -13.32 11.33 -5.00
C ASP A 21 -13.06 12.21 -3.78
N ASN A 22 -13.60 11.84 -2.62
CA ASN A 22 -13.57 12.61 -1.37
C ASN A 22 -14.12 14.03 -1.51
N LYS A 23 -15.24 14.19 -2.23
CA LYS A 23 -15.82 15.50 -2.53
C LYS A 23 -16.20 16.32 -1.28
N GLU A 24 -16.47 15.66 -0.16
CA GLU A 24 -16.75 16.31 1.13
C GLU A 24 -15.57 17.11 1.68
N HIS A 25 -14.34 16.71 1.32
CA HIS A 25 -13.11 17.38 1.75
C HIS A 25 -12.38 18.04 0.58
N ASN A 26 -13.10 18.37 -0.49
CA ASN A 26 -12.53 18.96 -1.68
C ASN A 26 -11.79 20.27 -1.36
N ILE A 27 -10.55 20.39 -1.83
CA ILE A 27 -9.75 21.61 -1.74
C ILE A 27 -9.47 22.25 -3.11
N HIS A 28 -9.89 21.60 -4.21
CA HIS A 28 -9.64 22.02 -5.58
C HIS A 28 -10.90 22.08 -6.44
N GLU A 29 -11.02 23.11 -7.27
CA GLU A 29 -11.96 23.08 -8.40
C GLU A 29 -11.24 22.54 -9.63
N LEU A 30 -11.65 21.37 -10.13
CA LEU A 30 -11.02 20.74 -11.29
C LEU A 30 -11.59 21.31 -12.59
N ASP A 31 -10.73 21.53 -13.58
CA ASP A 31 -11.17 21.79 -14.94
C ASP A 31 -11.80 20.54 -15.58
N GLU A 32 -12.62 20.74 -16.62
CA GLU A 32 -13.36 19.67 -17.30
C GLU A 32 -12.45 18.56 -17.84
N LYS A 33 -11.28 18.92 -18.37
CA LYS A 33 -10.34 17.93 -18.94
C LYS A 33 -9.77 17.06 -17.82
N THR A 34 -9.35 17.66 -16.71
CA THR A 34 -8.82 16.94 -15.54
C THR A 34 -9.88 16.02 -14.93
N ALA A 35 -11.12 16.50 -14.76
CA ALA A 35 -12.23 15.67 -14.29
C ALA A 35 -12.48 14.48 -15.22
N ASN A 36 -12.53 14.71 -16.54
CA ASN A 36 -12.73 13.65 -17.53
C ASN A 36 -11.61 12.60 -17.53
N LEU A 37 -10.34 13.02 -17.42
CA LEU A 37 -9.21 12.10 -17.33
C LEU A 37 -9.24 11.26 -16.06
N TRP A 38 -9.63 11.87 -14.93
CA TRP A 38 -9.80 11.15 -13.68
C TRP A 38 -10.90 10.09 -13.76
N GLU A 39 -12.05 10.41 -14.36
CA GLU A 39 -13.11 9.43 -14.59
C GLU A 39 -12.68 8.29 -15.51
N GLN A 40 -11.90 8.59 -16.56
CA GLN A 40 -11.33 7.56 -17.43
C GLN A 40 -10.38 6.64 -16.68
N LEU A 41 -9.51 7.20 -15.82
CA LEU A 41 -8.59 6.44 -14.98
C LEU A 41 -9.35 5.50 -14.02
N LYS A 42 -10.33 6.04 -13.29
CA LYS A 42 -11.24 5.25 -12.45
C LYS A 42 -12.00 4.18 -13.23
N SER A 43 -12.23 4.37 -14.53
CA SER A 43 -12.99 3.43 -15.35
C SER A 43 -12.14 2.49 -16.21
N ILE A 44 -10.80 2.45 -16.03
CA ILE A 44 -9.93 1.50 -16.71
C ILE A 44 -10.46 0.07 -16.54
N GLY A 45 -10.50 -0.69 -17.64
CA GLY A 45 -11.06 -2.05 -17.67
C GLY A 45 -12.59 -2.10 -17.70
N LYS A 46 -13.28 -0.95 -17.83
CA LYS A 46 -14.75 -0.80 -17.70
C LYS A 46 -15.28 -1.27 -16.34
N ILE A 47 -14.43 -1.20 -15.32
CA ILE A 47 -14.74 -1.54 -13.94
C ILE A 47 -14.46 -0.27 -13.13
N PRO A 48 -15.49 0.51 -12.76
CA PRO A 48 -15.28 1.77 -12.03
C PRO A 48 -14.65 1.55 -10.65
N GLN A 49 -15.17 0.59 -9.88
CA GLN A 49 -14.65 0.22 -8.56
C GLN A 49 -14.01 -1.16 -8.62
N LYS A 50 -12.71 -1.23 -8.35
CA LYS A 50 -11.91 -2.46 -8.41
C LYS A 50 -11.82 -3.17 -7.06
N VAL A 51 -11.85 -2.39 -5.98
CA VAL A 51 -11.73 -2.87 -4.60
C VAL A 51 -12.77 -2.15 -3.76
N LEU A 52 -13.43 -2.87 -2.85
CA LEU A 52 -14.31 -2.24 -1.87
C LEU A 52 -13.46 -1.53 -0.81
N PRO A 53 -13.81 -0.29 -0.42
CA PRO A 53 -13.08 0.43 0.61
C PRO A 53 -12.85 -0.39 1.89
N GLU A 54 -13.87 -1.11 2.36
CA GLU A 54 -13.81 -1.95 3.57
C GLU A 54 -12.85 -3.15 3.48
N ASP A 55 -12.51 -3.60 2.27
CA ASP A 55 -11.56 -4.69 2.02
C ASP A 55 -10.10 -4.20 1.96
N VAL A 56 -9.87 -2.89 2.15
CA VAL A 56 -8.52 -2.32 2.19
C VAL A 56 -7.92 -2.46 3.58
N VAL A 57 -6.69 -3.01 3.62
CA VAL A 57 -5.88 -3.11 4.83
C VAL A 57 -4.54 -2.40 4.62
N PHE A 58 -4.31 -1.34 5.38
CA PHE A 58 -3.01 -0.69 5.47
C PHE A 58 -2.16 -1.31 6.58
N ILE A 59 -0.90 -1.57 6.28
CA ILE A 59 0.08 -2.04 7.27
C ILE A 59 1.25 -1.07 7.27
N SER A 60 1.67 -0.64 8.47
CA SER A 60 2.76 0.33 8.65
C SER A 60 2.48 1.70 8.00
N LEU A 61 1.21 2.11 7.92
CA LEU A 61 0.83 3.47 7.49
C LEU A 61 1.23 4.48 8.56
N ARG A 62 1.96 5.54 8.16
CA ARG A 62 2.58 6.50 9.10
C ARG A 62 2.46 7.96 8.68
N ASP A 63 2.28 8.24 7.40
CA ASP A 63 2.19 9.58 6.86
C ASP A 63 1.03 9.61 5.87
N TYR A 64 0.09 10.51 6.10
CA TYR A 64 -1.14 10.68 5.33
C TYR A 64 -1.80 12.01 5.69
N GLU A 65 -2.50 12.61 4.74
CA GLU A 65 -3.20 13.87 4.97
C GLU A 65 -4.51 13.69 5.76
N LYS A 66 -5.04 14.81 6.28
CA LYS A 66 -6.33 14.81 7.00
C LYS A 66 -7.48 14.32 6.12
N GLU A 67 -7.42 14.58 4.81
CA GLU A 67 -8.41 14.16 3.83
C GLU A 67 -8.36 12.64 3.61
N GLU A 68 -7.17 12.04 3.58
CA GLU A 68 -6.99 10.59 3.49
C GLU A 68 -7.45 9.90 4.77
N LYS A 69 -7.12 10.48 5.93
CA LYS A 69 -7.62 10.04 7.23
C LYS A 69 -9.15 9.96 7.24
N ALA A 70 -9.82 10.98 6.72
CA ALA A 70 -11.27 11.02 6.67
C ALA A 70 -11.86 9.87 5.84
N LEU A 71 -11.20 9.47 4.75
CA LEU A 71 -11.63 8.30 3.96
C LEU A 71 -11.43 6.99 4.73
N ILE A 72 -10.28 6.83 5.38
CA ILE A 72 -9.98 5.66 6.21
C ILE A 72 -11.06 5.48 7.28
N GLU A 73 -11.42 6.57 7.98
CA GLU A 73 -12.44 6.55 9.03
C GLU A 73 -13.86 6.35 8.46
N LYS A 74 -14.21 7.04 7.37
CA LYS A 74 -15.52 6.95 6.71
C LYS A 74 -15.85 5.53 6.26
N HIS A 75 -14.86 4.85 5.68
CA HIS A 75 -15.02 3.50 5.12
C HIS A 75 -14.63 2.39 6.09
N GLY A 76 -14.17 2.73 7.30
CA GLY A 76 -13.75 1.74 8.30
C GLY A 76 -12.55 0.91 7.86
N MET A 77 -11.67 1.46 7.02
CA MET A 77 -10.49 0.76 6.50
C MET A 77 -9.58 0.28 7.63
N LYS A 78 -9.04 -0.93 7.47
CA LYS A 78 -8.20 -1.51 8.51
C LYS A 78 -6.80 -0.92 8.47
N VAL A 79 -6.34 -0.37 9.60
CA VAL A 79 -4.94 0.08 9.76
C VAL A 79 -4.25 -0.75 10.82
N ILE A 80 -3.10 -1.34 10.48
CA ILE A 80 -2.20 -2.05 11.39
C ILE A 80 -0.91 -1.24 11.50
N THR A 81 -0.68 -0.62 12.67
CA THR A 81 0.49 0.23 12.89
C THR A 81 1.78 -0.58 12.99
N THR A 82 2.94 0.04 12.74
CA THR A 82 4.26 -0.59 12.96
C THR A 82 4.41 -1.11 14.39
N ALA A 83 3.91 -0.36 15.37
CA ALA A 83 3.92 -0.76 16.78
C ALA A 83 3.09 -2.03 17.01
N GLU A 84 1.95 -2.16 16.34
CA GLU A 84 1.15 -3.39 16.38
C GLU A 84 1.88 -4.56 15.72
N VAL A 85 2.47 -4.35 14.53
CA VAL A 85 3.27 -5.37 13.83
C VAL A 85 4.36 -5.92 14.75
N ARG A 86 5.11 -5.04 15.41
CA ARG A 86 6.17 -5.42 16.36
C ARG A 86 5.65 -6.15 17.59
N ARG A 87 4.49 -5.72 18.10
CA ARG A 87 3.89 -6.28 19.32
C ARG A 87 3.38 -7.70 19.13
N ILE A 88 2.73 -7.98 18.00
CA ILE A 88 2.10 -9.29 17.77
C ILE A 88 2.89 -10.19 16.81
N GLY A 89 3.85 -9.63 16.07
CA GLY A 89 4.69 -10.34 15.11
C GLY A 89 3.99 -10.62 13.78
N ALA A 90 4.80 -10.84 12.74
CA ALA A 90 4.37 -11.06 11.36
C ALA A 90 3.30 -12.17 11.21
N GLU A 91 3.45 -13.28 11.93
CA GLU A 91 2.50 -14.41 11.92
C GLU A 91 1.09 -14.00 12.38
N ASN A 92 0.99 -13.27 13.49
CA ASN A 92 -0.32 -12.88 14.00
C ASN A 92 -0.92 -11.74 13.19
N VAL A 93 -0.10 -10.85 12.65
CA VAL A 93 -0.55 -9.84 11.68
C VAL A 93 -1.15 -10.52 10.45
N SER A 94 -0.42 -11.41 9.79
CA SER A 94 -0.89 -12.07 8.57
C SER A 94 -2.19 -12.83 8.82
N ARG A 95 -2.27 -13.62 9.91
CA ARG A 95 -3.50 -14.33 10.30
C ARG A 95 -4.66 -13.39 10.57
N LYS A 96 -4.41 -12.26 11.22
CA LYS A 96 -5.43 -11.25 11.51
C LYS A 96 -5.97 -10.62 10.23
N VAL A 97 -5.09 -10.27 9.28
CA VAL A 97 -5.46 -9.70 7.98
C VAL A 97 -6.21 -10.72 7.13
N LEU A 98 -5.69 -11.94 7.00
CA LEU A 98 -6.33 -13.01 6.22
C LEU A 98 -7.70 -13.42 6.78
N ARG A 99 -7.89 -13.31 8.10
CA ARG A 99 -9.20 -13.49 8.74
C ARG A 99 -10.13 -12.31 8.46
N TYR A 100 -9.62 -11.08 8.46
CA TYR A 100 -10.40 -9.89 8.14
C TYR A 100 -10.90 -9.95 6.69
N LEU A 101 -10.05 -10.40 5.75
CA LEU A 101 -10.36 -10.59 4.33
C LEU A 101 -10.85 -12.02 4.02
N SER A 102 -11.58 -12.65 4.94
CA SER A 102 -12.01 -14.05 4.75
C SER A 102 -12.97 -14.24 3.58
N ASP A 103 -13.73 -13.20 3.24
CA ASP A 103 -14.77 -13.25 2.23
C ASP A 103 -14.23 -12.90 0.83
N CYS A 104 -13.04 -12.30 0.74
CA CYS A 104 -12.34 -12.06 -0.52
C CYS A 104 -11.85 -13.40 -1.11
N THR A 105 -12.04 -13.60 -2.42
CA THR A 105 -11.48 -14.77 -3.13
C THR A 105 -10.01 -14.58 -3.46
N ASP A 106 -9.64 -13.34 -3.76
CA ASP A 106 -8.33 -12.93 -4.26
C ASP A 106 -7.83 -11.75 -3.42
N ILE A 107 -6.55 -11.77 -3.09
CA ILE A 107 -5.88 -10.74 -2.28
C ILE A 107 -4.66 -10.25 -3.06
N TYR A 108 -4.58 -8.94 -3.20
CA TYR A 108 -3.50 -8.23 -3.85
C TYR A 108 -2.58 -7.62 -2.78
N VAL A 109 -1.28 -7.89 -2.84
CA VAL A 109 -0.29 -7.27 -1.95
C VAL A 109 0.52 -6.24 -2.73
N SER A 110 0.27 -4.96 -2.45
CA SER A 110 1.10 -3.85 -2.93
C SER A 110 2.10 -3.47 -1.85
N PHE A 111 3.39 -3.69 -2.11
CA PHE A 111 4.47 -3.36 -1.17
C PHE A 111 5.26 -2.16 -1.66
N ASP A 112 4.97 -1.01 -1.06
CA ASP A 112 5.78 0.19 -1.20
C ASP A 112 7.02 0.09 -0.30
N VAL A 113 8.21 0.27 -0.87
CA VAL A 113 9.47 0.23 -0.12
C VAL A 113 9.57 1.35 0.93
N ASP A 114 8.78 2.41 0.83
CA ASP A 114 8.67 3.49 1.82
C ASP A 114 8.01 3.03 3.12
N SER A 115 7.35 1.87 3.10
CA SER A 115 6.87 1.22 4.31
C SER A 115 8.02 0.78 5.23
N LEU A 116 9.24 0.61 4.69
CA LEU A 116 10.47 0.37 5.43
C LEU A 116 10.92 1.62 6.20
N ASP A 117 11.77 1.42 7.21
CA ASP A 117 12.32 2.53 7.97
C ASP A 117 13.23 3.41 7.09
N SER A 118 13.17 4.72 7.30
CA SER A 118 14.06 5.72 6.66
C SER A 118 15.57 5.45 6.80
N SER A 119 16.01 4.60 7.74
CA SER A 119 17.40 4.15 7.78
C SER A 119 17.79 3.29 6.57
N ILE A 120 16.79 2.62 5.97
CA ILE A 120 16.88 1.74 4.80
C ILE A 120 16.38 2.49 3.57
N SER A 121 15.13 2.95 3.60
CA SER A 121 14.51 3.63 2.46
C SER A 121 14.71 5.13 2.57
N LYS A 122 15.88 5.59 2.09
CA LYS A 122 16.16 7.02 1.87
C LYS A 122 15.80 7.46 0.46
N GLY A 123 15.56 6.49 -0.42
CA GLY A 123 15.40 6.63 -1.85
C GLY A 123 14.09 7.28 -2.30
N THR A 124 13.37 7.95 -1.41
CA THR A 124 11.95 8.20 -1.54
C THR A 124 11.66 9.68 -1.36
N GLY A 125 10.56 10.15 -1.97
CA GLY A 125 10.18 11.57 -1.91
C GLY A 125 9.92 12.06 -0.47
N THR A 126 9.61 11.14 0.46
CA THR A 126 9.13 11.42 1.82
C THR A 126 9.59 10.32 2.79
N PRO A 127 10.87 10.32 3.23
CA PRO A 127 11.36 9.31 4.15
C PRO A 127 10.74 9.47 5.56
N VAL A 128 9.99 8.46 6.01
CA VAL A 128 9.29 8.48 7.31
C VAL A 128 9.90 7.46 8.28
N SER A 129 10.41 7.98 9.40
CA SER A 129 10.99 7.16 10.48
C SER A 129 9.99 6.20 11.14
N ASN A 130 10.50 5.22 11.89
CA ASN A 130 9.72 4.18 12.57
C ASN A 130 8.96 3.25 11.60
N GLY A 131 9.54 3.00 10.43
CA GLY A 131 9.04 2.02 9.47
C GLY A 131 9.43 0.59 9.79
N LEU A 132 9.07 -0.33 8.91
CA LEU A 132 9.44 -1.73 9.04
C LEU A 132 10.95 -1.90 8.86
N ARG A 133 11.56 -2.75 9.67
CA ARG A 133 12.92 -3.23 9.42
C ARG A 133 12.87 -4.33 8.35
N GLU A 134 13.98 -4.53 7.64
CA GLU A 134 14.11 -5.57 6.60
C GLU A 134 13.52 -6.92 7.04
N ARG A 135 13.97 -7.46 8.18
CA ARG A 135 13.44 -8.74 8.70
C ARG A 135 11.94 -8.71 9.02
N GLU A 136 11.42 -7.58 9.52
CA GLU A 136 9.99 -7.45 9.82
C GLU A 136 9.15 -7.52 8.54
N ALA A 137 9.62 -6.85 7.46
CA ALA A 137 8.99 -6.89 6.15
C ALA A 137 9.12 -8.27 5.49
N GLU A 138 10.31 -8.85 5.47
CA GLU A 138 10.56 -10.19 4.92
C GLU A 138 9.67 -11.25 5.58
N ASP A 139 9.60 -11.26 6.91
CA ASP A 139 8.77 -12.21 7.64
C ASP A 139 7.29 -11.98 7.32
N LEU A 140 6.83 -10.73 7.30
CA LEU A 140 5.44 -10.39 6.99
C LEU A 140 5.03 -10.85 5.60
N ILE A 141 5.79 -10.48 4.57
CA ILE A 141 5.49 -10.87 3.19
C ILE A 141 5.58 -12.39 3.03
N SER A 142 6.60 -13.04 3.62
CA SER A 142 6.71 -14.50 3.60
C SER A 142 5.46 -15.18 4.17
N LYS A 143 4.87 -14.63 5.24
CA LYS A 143 3.63 -15.17 5.82
C LYS A 143 2.40 -14.94 4.94
N PHE A 144 2.33 -13.83 4.21
CA PHE A 144 1.27 -13.64 3.23
C PHE A 144 1.40 -14.61 2.06
N MET A 145 2.60 -14.82 1.51
CA MET A 145 2.83 -15.72 0.37
C MET A 145 2.49 -17.19 0.65
N GLN A 146 2.29 -17.58 1.90
CA GLN A 146 1.81 -18.93 2.26
C GLN A 146 0.30 -19.12 1.99
N ASN A 147 -0.45 -18.04 1.76
CA ASN A 147 -1.89 -18.11 1.55
C ASN A 147 -2.23 -18.16 0.05
N ARG A 148 -3.02 -19.15 -0.35
CA ARG A 148 -3.43 -19.37 -1.75
C ARG A 148 -4.31 -18.27 -2.34
N LYS A 149 -4.91 -17.41 -1.51
CA LYS A 149 -5.68 -16.25 -1.97
C LYS A 149 -4.80 -15.11 -2.44
N ILE A 150 -3.50 -15.09 -2.11
CA ILE A 150 -2.59 -14.10 -2.67
C ILE A 150 -2.42 -14.37 -4.16
N CYS A 151 -3.05 -13.57 -5.00
CA CYS A 151 -3.02 -13.73 -6.46
C CYS A 151 -1.98 -12.83 -7.12
N CYS A 152 -1.53 -11.78 -6.43
CA CYS A 152 -0.53 -10.85 -6.93
C CYS A 152 0.28 -10.24 -5.78
N PHE A 153 1.56 -10.02 -6.05
CA PHE A 153 2.49 -9.30 -5.22
C PHE A 153 3.28 -8.35 -6.10
N GLU A 154 3.24 -7.06 -5.79
CA GLU A 154 4.08 -6.05 -6.43
C GLU A 154 4.99 -5.36 -5.42
N ILE A 155 6.12 -4.86 -5.91
CA ILE A 155 7.03 -3.98 -5.18
C ILE A 155 7.15 -2.68 -5.96
N THR A 156 6.91 -1.54 -5.31
CA THR A 156 6.87 -0.21 -5.93
C THR A 156 7.90 0.74 -5.31
N GLU A 157 8.05 1.94 -5.89
CA GLU A 157 8.86 3.06 -5.39
C GLU A 157 10.38 2.77 -5.19
N VAL A 158 10.90 1.71 -5.81
CA VAL A 158 12.35 1.48 -5.86
C VAL A 158 13.01 2.52 -6.77
N ASN A 159 13.71 3.47 -6.17
CA ASN A 159 14.52 4.47 -6.87
C ASN A 159 16.02 4.38 -6.50
N PRO A 160 16.84 3.71 -7.34
CA PRO A 160 18.28 3.56 -7.11
C PRO A 160 19.06 4.87 -7.08
N THR A 161 18.52 5.96 -7.66
CA THR A 161 19.25 7.24 -7.78
C THR A 161 19.25 8.04 -6.48
N LEU A 162 18.28 7.80 -5.61
CA LEU A 162 18.17 8.42 -4.28
C LEU A 162 18.72 7.50 -3.19
N ASP A 163 19.19 6.31 -3.57
CA ASP A 163 19.68 5.28 -2.65
C ASP A 163 21.19 5.44 -2.38
N LYS A 164 21.62 4.97 -1.21
CA LYS A 164 23.04 4.90 -0.88
C LYS A 164 23.52 3.47 -1.11
N GLU A 165 24.44 3.30 -2.06
CA GLU A 165 25.08 2.01 -2.34
C GLU A 165 24.06 0.91 -2.69
N ASN A 166 22.91 1.27 -3.28
CA ASN A 166 21.88 0.34 -3.77
C ASN A 166 21.20 -0.52 -2.66
N LEU A 167 21.32 -0.10 -1.40
CA LEU A 167 20.80 -0.81 -0.22
C LEU A 167 19.30 -1.12 -0.31
N MET A 168 18.46 -0.15 -0.69
CA MET A 168 17.02 -0.32 -0.82
C MET A 168 16.69 -1.32 -1.92
N ALA A 169 17.38 -1.26 -3.06
CA ALA A 169 17.15 -2.19 -4.16
C ALA A 169 17.58 -3.62 -3.79
N GLU A 170 18.68 -3.79 -3.05
CA GLU A 170 19.11 -5.09 -2.53
C GLU A 170 18.09 -5.66 -1.53
N ILE A 171 17.57 -4.84 -0.63
CA ILE A 171 16.53 -5.26 0.34
C ILE A 171 15.23 -5.62 -0.37
N ALA A 172 14.78 -4.82 -1.34
CA ALA A 172 13.62 -5.14 -2.16
C ALA A 172 13.80 -6.47 -2.90
N PHE A 173 15.00 -6.72 -3.45
CA PHE A 173 15.34 -7.99 -4.09
C PHE A 173 15.33 -9.16 -3.10
N ASN A 174 15.88 -9.01 -1.89
CA ASN A 174 15.85 -10.04 -0.86
C ASN A 174 14.41 -10.42 -0.47
N ILE A 175 13.53 -9.42 -0.28
CA ILE A 175 12.11 -9.62 0.00
C ILE A 175 11.46 -10.38 -1.16
N LEU A 176 11.69 -9.96 -2.41
CA LEU A 176 11.15 -10.63 -3.59
C LEU A 176 11.61 -12.09 -3.69
N GLN A 177 12.92 -12.32 -3.57
CA GLN A 177 13.51 -13.66 -3.66
C GLN A 177 12.94 -14.59 -2.59
N ARG A 178 12.85 -14.12 -1.35
CA ARG A 178 12.27 -14.89 -0.25
C ARG A 178 10.79 -15.19 -0.47
N SER A 179 10.04 -14.23 -1.00
CA SER A 179 8.62 -14.37 -1.35
C SER A 179 8.40 -15.45 -2.42
N VAL A 180 9.18 -15.41 -3.50
CA VAL A 180 9.14 -16.41 -4.57
C VAL A 180 9.51 -17.80 -4.06
N ASN A 181 10.54 -17.91 -3.21
CA ASN A 181 10.93 -19.19 -2.63
C ASN A 181 9.79 -19.85 -1.83
N VAL A 182 9.00 -19.06 -1.08
CA VAL A 182 7.82 -19.58 -0.36
C VAL A 182 6.78 -20.14 -1.33
N LEU A 183 6.55 -19.47 -2.46
CA LEU A 183 5.60 -19.94 -3.48
C LEU A 183 6.08 -21.23 -4.15
N MET A 184 7.38 -21.40 -4.36
CA MET A 184 7.96 -22.60 -4.97
C MET A 184 7.94 -23.83 -4.05
N MET A 185 7.74 -23.63 -2.74
CA MET A 185 7.68 -24.72 -1.75
C MET A 185 6.26 -25.26 -1.52
N ASN A 186 5.23 -24.61 -2.08
CA ASN A 186 3.80 -24.91 -1.88
C ASN A 186 3.15 -25.54 -3.12
#